data_AF-A0A5B8VTA4-F1
#
_entry.id   AF-A0A5B8VTA4-F1
#
_cell.length_a   1.000
_cell.length_b   1.000
_cell.length_c   1.000
_cell.angle_alpha   90.00
_cell.angle_beta   90.00
_cell.angle_gamma   90.00
#
_symmetry.space_group_name_H-M   'P 1'
#
loop_
_entity.id
_entity.type
_entity.pdbx_description
1 polymer ?
#
loop_
_entity_poly.entity_id
_entity_poly.type
_entity_poly.pdbx_seq_one_letter_code
_entity_poly.pdbx_strand_id
1 'polypeptide(L)'
;MVSYISGENNHIVKADDASLTTQFTNTNFWGLYSTAGWNNNYQFDLQASYNRDFGKHHVDAALVFENAKSTHSSMWNQNQGFPVFQTDQYWAANSDHNDMWSGGGPDYTTGRASYIGQVNYSYAEKYLLNLSVREDGSMYFAPKERWGIFPAASAGWIMSKEDFLKDNKIITKLKLRGSVGLTGNDAVVSGWQWQQSYQSGSTYFFGDPTPSNNVGIKYGSLVNQNLTWEKSLSYNIGFDYELVHHLSGSANYWFKHTYDILGSRQNSLPTTFSLSMPQENYGVMNAQGVDLTVGWKDKTGEVSWFAILNASYGWNKVVKKDYPISYLPWQVPVGKTSNYIAGYTSYIIRTQADLDRWNAANPDYVNPGNGNTAIGLGSMVYVDRSGPDGKPDGVINNYDQSVLYKNPNPIVYGLDLGLTGKDFPSRPYLAGCCIIPRISLNSLIIMAARCGI
;
A
#
# COMPACT_ATOMS: atom_id res chain seq x y z
N MET A 1 36.73 -13.50 18.84
CA MET A 1 36.81 -14.45 19.96
C MET A 1 38.29 -14.53 20.33
N VAL A 2 38.73 -13.73 21.30
CA VAL A 2 40.13 -13.67 21.73
C VAL A 2 40.15 -14.01 23.21
N SER A 3 40.77 -15.14 23.54
CA SER A 3 41.03 -15.55 24.92
C SER A 3 42.24 -14.79 25.44
N TYR A 4 42.08 -14.13 26.59
CA TYR A 4 43.20 -13.75 27.44
C TYR A 4 42.99 -14.36 28.82
N ILE A 5 43.90 -15.25 29.20
CA ILE A 5 44.10 -15.68 30.58
C ILE A 5 45.42 -15.04 31.02
N SER A 6 45.43 -14.36 32.16
CA SER A 6 46.69 -14.05 32.87
C SER A 6 46.46 -13.85 34.36
N GLY A 7 47.33 -14.45 35.20
CA GLY A 7 47.65 -13.98 36.56
C GLY A 7 47.48 -15.00 37.69
N GLU A 8 48.57 -15.22 38.44
CA GLU A 8 48.85 -16.29 39.44
C GLU A 8 47.93 -16.41 40.67
N ASN A 9 46.81 -15.69 40.76
CA ASN A 9 45.86 -15.84 41.86
C ASN A 9 44.39 -15.79 41.45
N ASN A 10 44.03 -16.11 40.20
CA ASN A 10 42.64 -16.44 39.79
C ASN A 10 41.50 -15.52 40.32
N HIS A 11 41.78 -14.25 40.61
CA HIS A 11 40.77 -13.30 41.06
C HIS A 11 40.17 -12.59 39.84
N ILE A 12 39.15 -13.22 39.25
CA ILE A 12 38.07 -12.47 38.63
C ILE A 12 37.50 -11.58 39.75
N VAL A 13 37.41 -10.28 39.51
CA VAL A 13 36.60 -9.40 40.37
C VAL A 13 35.21 -10.03 40.40
N LYS A 14 34.82 -10.58 41.55
CA LYS A 14 33.44 -10.97 41.82
C LYS A 14 32.59 -9.71 41.63
N ALA A 15 32.11 -9.48 40.41
CA ALA A 15 30.81 -8.89 40.25
C ALA A 15 29.88 -9.89 40.92
N ASP A 16 29.20 -9.47 41.98
CA ASP A 16 28.13 -10.26 42.57
C ASP A 16 27.15 -10.63 41.43
N ASP A 17 26.91 -11.92 41.20
CA ASP A 17 26.01 -12.39 40.14
C ASP A 17 24.59 -11.81 40.31
N ALA A 18 24.24 -11.33 41.51
CA ALA A 18 23.00 -10.60 41.77
C ALA A 18 22.97 -9.16 41.20
N SER A 19 24.12 -8.57 40.83
CA SER A 19 24.19 -7.27 40.15
C SER A 19 24.31 -7.36 38.63
N LEU A 20 24.44 -8.57 38.06
CA LEU A 20 24.49 -8.81 36.59
C LEU A 20 23.26 -9.55 36.05
N THR A 21 22.28 -9.84 36.91
CA THR A 21 21.01 -10.44 36.50
C THR A 21 19.95 -9.35 36.35
N THR A 22 19.91 -8.68 35.20
CA THR A 22 18.59 -8.31 34.67
C THR A 22 17.87 -9.61 34.33
N GLN A 23 17.18 -10.19 35.32
CA GLN A 23 16.14 -11.17 35.05
C GLN A 23 15.06 -10.46 34.24
N PHE A 24 15.06 -10.70 32.94
CA PHE A 24 13.84 -10.55 32.17
C PHE A 24 12.96 -11.76 32.52
N THR A 25 12.20 -11.66 33.61
CA THR A 25 11.04 -12.53 33.81
C THR A 25 10.08 -12.22 32.68
N ASN A 26 10.00 -13.13 31.70
CA ASN A 26 8.87 -13.13 30.79
C ASN A 26 7.65 -13.54 31.61
N THR A 27 6.86 -12.56 32.02
CA THR A 27 5.60 -12.76 32.72
C THR A 27 4.52 -13.16 31.72
N ASN A 28 4.69 -14.31 31.07
CA ASN A 28 3.58 -14.97 30.38
C ASN A 28 2.66 -15.54 31.45
N PHE A 29 1.66 -14.75 31.82
CA PHE A 29 0.66 -15.17 32.78
C PHE A 29 -0.43 -16.01 32.09
N TRP A 30 -0.82 -17.12 32.71
CA TRP A 30 -2.01 -17.86 32.32
C TRP A 30 -3.25 -17.11 32.81
N GLY A 31 -4.06 -16.59 31.90
CA GLY A 31 -5.24 -15.82 32.23
C GLY A 31 -6.27 -15.84 31.10
N LEU A 32 -7.53 -15.56 31.44
CA LEU A 32 -8.55 -15.34 30.42
C LEU A 32 -8.46 -13.90 29.95
N TYR A 33 -8.44 -13.72 28.63
CA TYR A 33 -8.50 -12.42 27.97
C TYR A 33 -9.76 -12.37 27.11
N SER A 34 -10.57 -11.33 27.28
CA SER A 34 -11.76 -11.10 26.45
C SER A 34 -11.75 -9.68 25.93
N THR A 35 -12.22 -9.51 24.69
CA THR A 35 -12.41 -8.20 24.07
C THR A 35 -13.84 -8.12 23.60
N ALA A 36 -14.51 -7.03 23.96
CA ALA A 36 -15.82 -6.65 23.45
C ALA A 36 -15.66 -5.42 22.57
N GLY A 37 -16.28 -5.44 21.40
CA GLY A 37 -16.33 -4.31 20.49
C GLY A 37 -17.76 -4.11 20.01
N TRP A 38 -18.24 -2.87 20.06
CA TRP A 38 -19.54 -2.50 19.52
C TRP A 38 -19.33 -1.64 18.29
N ASN A 39 -19.88 -2.09 17.16
CA ASN A 39 -19.91 -1.34 15.92
C ASN A 39 -21.36 -0.99 15.62
N ASN A 40 -21.63 0.29 15.38
CA ASN A 40 -22.93 0.72 14.86
C ASN A 40 -22.69 1.46 13.54
N ASN A 41 -23.36 0.99 12.49
CA ASN A 41 -23.26 1.54 11.15
C ASN A 41 -24.64 1.97 10.69
N TYR A 42 -24.72 3.18 10.17
CA TYR A 42 -25.93 3.77 9.60
C TYR A 42 -25.62 4.26 8.19
N GLN A 43 -26.49 3.93 7.24
CA GLN A 43 -26.45 4.42 5.87
C GLN A 43 -27.89 4.82 5.49
N PHE A 44 -28.02 6.00 4.90
CA PHE A 44 -29.26 6.48 4.32
C PHE A 44 -28.99 7.01 2.91
N ASP A 45 -29.69 6.44 1.94
CA ASP A 45 -29.58 6.81 0.54
C ASP A 45 -30.96 7.20 0.01
N LEU A 46 -31.06 8.36 -0.62
CA LEU A 46 -32.25 8.85 -1.30
C LEU A 46 -31.93 9.07 -2.77
N GLN A 47 -32.68 8.42 -3.67
CA GLN A 47 -32.47 8.53 -5.10
C GLN A 47 -33.76 8.96 -5.82
N ALA A 48 -33.62 9.92 -6.73
CA ALA A 48 -34.62 10.26 -7.74
C ALA A 48 -34.02 10.00 -9.13
N SER A 49 -34.77 9.30 -9.99
CA SER A 49 -34.32 8.96 -11.33
C SER A 49 -35.34 9.36 -12.40
N TYR A 50 -34.84 9.63 -13.59
CA TYR A 50 -35.62 9.96 -14.78
C TYR A 50 -35.04 9.20 -15.97
N ASN A 51 -35.89 8.44 -16.67
CA ASN A 51 -35.49 7.66 -17.83
C ASN A 51 -36.54 7.85 -18.93
N ARG A 52 -36.12 8.35 -20.10
CA ARG A 52 -37.03 8.59 -21.23
C ARG A 52 -36.35 8.58 -22.58
N ASP A 53 -37.08 8.02 -23.54
CA ASP A 53 -36.79 8.10 -24.97
C ASP A 53 -37.57 9.23 -25.67
N PHE A 54 -36.86 9.96 -26.52
CA PHE A 54 -37.37 10.98 -27.42
C PHE A 54 -36.92 10.65 -28.85
N GLY A 55 -37.65 9.73 -29.50
CA GLY A 55 -37.27 9.25 -30.82
C GLY A 55 -35.91 8.55 -30.78
N LYS A 56 -34.88 9.16 -31.37
CA LYS A 56 -33.50 8.64 -31.36
C LYS A 56 -32.69 9.04 -30.11
N HIS A 57 -33.22 9.90 -29.26
CA HIS A 57 -32.51 10.40 -28.09
C HIS A 57 -32.97 9.63 -26.84
N HIS A 58 -32.04 9.00 -26.13
CA HIS A 58 -32.31 8.41 -24.82
C HIS A 58 -31.65 9.27 -23.75
N VAL A 59 -32.40 9.62 -22.71
CA VAL A 59 -31.92 10.36 -21.55
C VAL A 59 -32.20 9.55 -20.29
N ASP A 60 -31.16 9.29 -19.52
CA ASP A 60 -31.24 8.69 -18.20
C ASP A 60 -30.49 9.60 -17.22
N ALA A 61 -31.17 10.04 -16.15
CA ALA A 61 -30.61 10.95 -15.18
C ALA A 61 -30.96 10.50 -13.76
N ALA A 62 -30.07 10.73 -12.81
CA ALA A 62 -30.35 10.48 -11.41
C ALA A 62 -29.72 11.55 -10.51
N LEU A 63 -30.43 11.85 -9.42
CA LEU A 63 -29.95 12.61 -8.28
C LEU A 63 -29.96 11.70 -7.07
N VAL A 64 -28.85 11.65 -6.34
CA VAL A 64 -28.70 10.79 -5.16
C VAL A 64 -28.13 11.62 -4.01
N PHE A 65 -28.71 11.45 -2.82
CA PHE A 65 -28.15 11.91 -1.56
C PHE A 65 -27.78 10.68 -0.73
N GLU A 66 -26.54 10.64 -0.23
CA GLU A 66 -26.04 9.55 0.61
C GLU A 66 -25.55 10.12 1.93
N ASN A 67 -25.86 9.44 3.03
CA ASN A 67 -25.33 9.75 4.36
C ASN A 67 -24.89 8.46 5.04
N ALA A 68 -23.65 8.42 5.50
CA ALA A 68 -23.07 7.27 6.17
C ALA A 68 -22.46 7.71 7.52
N LYS A 69 -22.67 6.92 8.56
CA LYS A 69 -22.05 7.09 9.88
C LYS A 69 -21.66 5.75 10.45
N SER A 70 -20.43 5.66 10.98
CA SER A 70 -19.98 4.51 11.75
C SER A 70 -19.50 4.98 13.12
N THR A 71 -19.84 4.24 14.15
CA THR A 71 -19.29 4.43 15.49
C THR A 71 -18.74 3.11 16.01
N HIS A 72 -17.62 3.18 16.70
CA HIS A 72 -17.05 2.04 17.38
C HIS A 72 -16.60 2.40 18.77
N SER A 73 -16.79 1.45 19.68
CA SER A 73 -16.23 1.44 21.02
C SER A 73 -15.69 0.05 21.29
N SER A 74 -14.64 -0.05 22.10
CA SER A 74 -14.10 -1.34 22.52
C SER A 74 -13.59 -1.30 23.94
N MET A 75 -13.71 -2.45 24.60
CA MET A 75 -13.09 -2.73 25.88
C MET A 75 -12.51 -4.12 25.89
N TRP A 76 -11.51 -4.32 26.73
CA TRP A 76 -10.96 -5.62 27.01
C TRP A 76 -10.87 -5.82 28.53
N ASN A 77 -10.92 -7.08 28.92
CA ASN A 77 -10.75 -7.51 30.30
C ASN A 77 -9.81 -8.71 30.33
N GLN A 78 -9.04 -8.81 31.39
CA GLN A 78 -8.14 -9.91 31.66
C GLN A 78 -8.22 -10.28 33.14
N ASN A 79 -8.47 -11.57 33.42
CA ASN A 79 -8.42 -12.10 34.77
C ASN A 79 -7.37 -13.22 34.88
N GLN A 80 -6.68 -13.26 36.01
CA GLN A 80 -5.68 -14.28 36.35
C GLN A 80 -6.07 -15.08 37.60
N GLY A 81 -5.27 -16.10 37.93
CA GLY A 81 -5.36 -16.85 39.19
C GLY A 81 -6.58 -17.77 39.28
N PHE A 82 -6.67 -18.80 38.44
CA PHE A 82 -7.79 -19.76 38.50
C PHE A 82 -7.57 -20.78 39.63
N PRO A 83 -8.36 -20.77 40.73
CA PRO A 83 -8.26 -21.78 41.79
C PRO A 83 -8.52 -23.22 41.30
N VAL A 84 -9.24 -23.38 40.18
CA VAL A 84 -9.51 -24.67 39.55
C VAL A 84 -9.01 -24.64 38.11
N PHE A 85 -7.88 -25.32 37.84
CA PHE A 85 -7.26 -25.38 36.50
C PHE A 85 -8.14 -26.02 35.42
N GLN A 86 -9.18 -26.76 35.80
CA GLN A 86 -10.11 -27.42 34.87
C GLN A 86 -11.30 -26.54 34.45
N THR A 87 -11.43 -25.31 34.98
CA THR A 87 -12.54 -24.40 34.65
C THR A 87 -11.99 -23.06 34.17
N ASP A 88 -12.20 -22.77 32.89
CA ASP A 88 -11.70 -21.62 32.16
C ASP A 88 -12.77 -20.53 31.97
N GLN A 89 -13.50 -20.20 33.04
CA GLN A 89 -14.61 -19.24 33.01
C GLN A 89 -14.36 -18.05 33.95
N TYR A 90 -14.79 -16.85 33.58
CA TYR A 90 -14.54 -15.62 34.37
C TYR A 90 -15.01 -15.71 35.84
N TRP A 91 -16.13 -16.40 36.11
CA TRP A 91 -16.62 -16.60 37.48
C TRP A 91 -15.71 -17.50 38.33
N ALA A 92 -14.87 -18.31 37.69
CA ALA A 92 -13.94 -19.24 38.32
C ALA A 92 -12.51 -18.68 38.44
N ALA A 93 -12.28 -17.42 38.07
CA ALA A 93 -11.00 -16.73 38.23
C ALA A 93 -10.81 -16.18 39.66
N ASN A 94 -9.60 -15.69 39.99
CA ASN A 94 -9.37 -14.99 41.26
C ASN A 94 -10.26 -13.73 41.32
N SER A 95 -10.70 -13.40 42.53
CA SER A 95 -11.46 -12.18 42.82
C SER A 95 -10.57 -11.03 43.36
N ASP A 96 -9.27 -11.28 43.51
CA ASP A 96 -8.31 -10.23 43.87
C ASP A 96 -8.23 -9.16 42.76
N HIS A 97 -8.37 -7.90 43.16
CA HIS A 97 -8.29 -6.77 42.25
C HIS A 97 -6.94 -6.70 41.51
N ASN A 98 -5.85 -7.14 42.13
CA ASN A 98 -4.52 -7.12 41.51
C ASN A 98 -4.37 -8.11 40.35
N ASP A 99 -5.26 -9.11 40.27
CA ASP A 99 -5.29 -10.14 39.21
C ASP A 99 -6.34 -9.82 38.13
N MET A 100 -6.96 -8.64 38.20
CA MET A 100 -7.98 -8.15 37.27
C MET A 100 -7.48 -6.90 36.54
N TRP A 101 -7.33 -6.99 35.22
CA TRP A 101 -7.09 -5.82 34.37
C TRP A 101 -8.27 -5.58 33.45
N SER A 102 -8.56 -4.31 33.24
CA SER A 102 -9.51 -3.86 32.24
C SER A 102 -8.95 -2.64 31.55
N GLY A 103 -9.33 -2.47 30.30
CA GLY A 103 -8.94 -1.31 29.51
C GLY A 103 -9.85 -1.13 28.31
N GLY A 104 -9.68 -0.04 27.60
CA GLY A 104 -10.45 0.27 26.41
C GLY A 104 -9.71 1.23 25.51
N GLY A 105 -10.10 1.24 24.24
CA GLY A 105 -9.65 2.24 23.28
C GLY A 105 -10.58 3.47 23.28
N PRO A 106 -10.14 4.59 22.68
CA PRO A 106 -11.04 5.72 22.45
C PRO A 106 -12.18 5.31 21.50
N ASP A 107 -13.38 5.81 21.77
CA ASP A 107 -14.48 5.70 20.84
C ASP A 107 -14.14 6.45 19.55
N TYR A 108 -14.40 5.83 18.40
CA TYR A 108 -14.22 6.49 17.11
C TYR A 108 -15.54 6.62 16.37
N THR A 109 -15.74 7.80 15.77
CA THR A 109 -16.87 8.08 14.88
C THR A 109 -16.33 8.47 13.52
N THR A 110 -16.89 7.88 12.47
CA THR A 110 -16.68 8.26 11.07
C THR A 110 -18.02 8.66 10.45
N GLY A 111 -17.98 9.53 9.46
CA GLY A 111 -19.18 10.18 8.95
C GLY A 111 -18.92 10.83 7.60
N ARG A 112 -19.79 10.55 6.64
CA ARG A 112 -19.76 11.10 5.29
C ARG A 112 -21.16 11.50 4.82
N ALA A 113 -21.22 12.53 4.00
CA ALA A 113 -22.44 12.94 3.31
C ALA A 113 -22.10 13.27 1.86
N SER A 114 -22.97 12.92 0.93
CA SER A 114 -22.67 12.99 -0.49
C SER A 114 -23.88 13.45 -1.29
N TYR A 115 -23.65 14.33 -2.26
CA TYR A 115 -24.64 14.70 -3.27
C TYR A 115 -24.12 14.28 -4.64
N ILE A 116 -24.91 13.52 -5.39
CA ILE A 116 -24.49 12.94 -6.66
C ILE A 116 -25.53 13.29 -7.71
N GLY A 117 -25.05 13.82 -8.83
CA GLY A 117 -25.82 13.98 -10.05
C GLY A 117 -25.18 13.20 -11.18
N GLN A 118 -25.98 12.46 -11.94
CA GLN A 118 -25.52 11.79 -13.15
C GLN A 118 -26.52 11.97 -14.28
N VAL A 119 -25.99 12.12 -15.49
CA VAL A 119 -26.75 12.20 -16.73
C VAL A 119 -26.06 11.33 -17.78
N ASN A 120 -26.79 10.33 -18.24
CA ASN A 120 -26.48 9.49 -19.37
C ASN A 120 -27.34 9.94 -20.56
N TYR A 121 -26.69 10.13 -21.70
CA TYR A 121 -27.34 10.48 -22.94
C TYR A 121 -26.85 9.55 -24.04
N SER A 122 -27.77 9.03 -24.84
CA SER A 122 -27.40 8.35 -26.08
C SER A 122 -28.19 8.87 -27.27
N TYR A 123 -27.51 9.02 -28.41
CA TYR A 123 -28.14 9.37 -29.68
C TYR A 123 -28.04 8.22 -30.66
N ALA A 124 -29.19 7.73 -31.11
CA ALA A 124 -29.38 6.59 -32.02
C ALA A 124 -28.59 5.35 -31.57
N GLU A 125 -28.34 5.23 -30.26
CA GLU A 125 -27.45 4.23 -29.66
C GLU A 125 -26.04 4.17 -30.29
N LYS A 126 -25.57 5.26 -30.94
CA LYS A 126 -24.25 5.37 -31.58
C LYS A 126 -23.30 6.24 -30.77
N TYR A 127 -23.78 7.40 -30.33
CA TYR A 127 -23.01 8.37 -29.55
C TYR A 127 -23.51 8.33 -28.13
N LEU A 128 -22.60 8.02 -27.21
CA LEU A 128 -22.84 7.89 -25.79
C LEU A 128 -22.12 9.04 -25.10
N LEU A 129 -22.82 9.73 -24.22
CA LEU A 129 -22.26 10.74 -23.33
C LEU A 129 -22.72 10.42 -21.92
N ASN A 130 -21.80 10.36 -20.98
CA ASN A 130 -22.10 10.25 -19.57
C ASN A 130 -21.37 11.37 -18.83
N LEU A 131 -22.12 12.11 -18.03
CA LEU A 131 -21.65 13.18 -17.17
C LEU A 131 -22.06 12.84 -15.74
N SER A 132 -21.15 13.00 -14.79
CA SER A 132 -21.47 12.92 -13.38
C SER A 132 -20.72 13.96 -12.58
N VAL A 133 -21.33 14.38 -11.49
CA VAL A 133 -20.73 15.25 -10.49
C VAL A 133 -21.11 14.71 -9.13
N ARG A 134 -20.11 14.59 -8.26
CA ARG A 134 -20.30 14.20 -6.87
C ARG A 134 -19.67 15.24 -5.97
N GLU A 135 -20.39 15.66 -4.94
CA GLU A 135 -19.87 16.50 -3.87
C GLU A 135 -19.89 15.69 -2.58
N ASP A 136 -18.70 15.39 -2.03
CA ASP A 136 -18.53 14.55 -0.85
C ASP A 136 -18.01 15.37 0.34
N GLY A 137 -18.64 15.17 1.49
CA GLY A 137 -18.27 15.74 2.77
C GLY A 137 -17.63 14.68 3.67
N SER A 138 -16.44 14.94 4.19
CA SER A 138 -15.76 14.04 5.14
C SER A 138 -15.50 14.72 6.49
N MET A 139 -15.87 14.05 7.58
CA MET A 139 -15.68 14.61 8.93
C MET A 139 -14.21 14.74 9.36
N TYR A 140 -13.28 14.13 8.63
CA TYR A 140 -11.85 14.21 8.94
C TYR A 140 -11.25 15.59 8.68
N PHE A 141 -11.87 16.39 7.80
CA PHE A 141 -11.41 17.72 7.46
C PHE A 141 -12.11 18.81 8.29
N ALA A 142 -11.47 19.97 8.38
CA ALA A 142 -12.03 21.14 9.04
C ALA A 142 -13.36 21.54 8.36
N PRO A 143 -14.30 22.20 9.06
CA PRO A 143 -15.60 22.59 8.48
C PRO A 143 -15.51 23.32 7.13
N LYS A 144 -14.44 24.12 6.92
CA LYS A 144 -14.19 24.86 5.68
C LYS A 144 -13.73 23.97 4.50
N GLU A 145 -12.97 22.92 4.77
CA GLU A 145 -12.35 22.03 3.77
C GLU A 145 -13.09 20.67 3.65
N ARG A 146 -14.24 20.55 4.33
CA ARG A 146 -15.02 19.32 4.47
C ARG A 146 -15.50 18.76 3.14
N TRP A 147 -15.93 19.63 2.25
CA TRP A 147 -16.61 19.29 1.01
C TRP A 147 -15.65 19.36 -0.19
N GLY A 148 -15.63 18.30 -1.00
CA GLY A 148 -14.87 18.23 -2.24
C GLY A 148 -15.80 17.91 -3.42
N ILE A 149 -15.59 18.56 -4.57
CA ILE A 149 -16.35 18.34 -5.80
C ILE A 149 -15.53 17.51 -6.78
N PHE A 150 -16.15 16.45 -7.30
CA PHE A 150 -15.54 15.39 -8.09
C PHE A 150 -16.34 15.16 -9.39
N PRO A 151 -16.08 15.94 -10.45
CA PRO A 151 -16.72 15.76 -11.73
C PRO A 151 -16.08 14.62 -12.53
N ALA A 152 -16.89 13.94 -13.35
CA ALA A 152 -16.43 13.00 -14.35
C ALA A 152 -17.27 13.11 -15.64
N ALA A 153 -16.62 12.80 -16.76
CA ALA A 153 -17.24 12.78 -18.07
C ALA A 153 -16.68 11.61 -18.89
N SER A 154 -17.52 10.98 -19.69
CA SER A 154 -17.09 9.99 -20.67
C SER A 154 -17.91 10.07 -21.94
N ALA A 155 -17.27 9.73 -23.05
CA ALA A 155 -17.89 9.66 -24.35
C ALA A 155 -17.57 8.31 -25.00
N GLY A 156 -18.55 7.78 -25.74
CA GLY A 156 -18.40 6.54 -26.50
C GLY A 156 -18.99 6.70 -27.90
N TRP A 157 -18.31 6.15 -28.90
CA TRP A 157 -18.75 6.13 -30.28
C TRP A 157 -18.75 4.70 -30.80
N ILE A 158 -19.94 4.18 -31.09
CA ILE A 158 -20.16 2.85 -31.67
C ILE A 158 -20.10 2.97 -33.19
N MET A 159 -18.87 2.95 -33.72
CA MET A 159 -18.58 3.05 -35.15
C MET A 159 -19.24 1.94 -35.98
N SER A 160 -19.43 0.74 -35.42
CA SER A 160 -20.09 -0.36 -36.14
C SER A 160 -21.56 -0.11 -36.46
N LYS A 161 -22.20 0.91 -35.87
CA LYS A 161 -23.56 1.33 -36.23
C LYS A 161 -23.58 2.39 -37.33
N GLU A 162 -22.44 2.86 -37.81
CA GLU A 162 -22.37 3.87 -38.87
C GLU A 162 -22.59 3.27 -40.25
N ASP A 163 -23.13 4.06 -41.18
CA ASP A 163 -23.47 3.58 -42.52
C ASP A 163 -22.28 3.02 -43.30
N PHE A 164 -21.06 3.46 -42.98
CA PHE A 164 -19.83 2.99 -43.59
C PHE A 164 -19.30 1.66 -43.02
N LEU A 165 -19.81 1.19 -41.87
CA LEU A 165 -19.37 -0.06 -41.23
C LEU A 165 -20.50 -1.04 -40.89
N LYS A 166 -21.77 -0.60 -40.89
CA LYS A 166 -22.91 -1.43 -40.47
C LYS A 166 -23.08 -2.74 -41.25
N ASP A 167 -22.67 -2.76 -42.51
CA ASP A 167 -22.78 -3.92 -43.40
C ASP A 167 -21.46 -4.72 -43.50
N ASN A 168 -20.46 -4.39 -42.67
CA ASN A 168 -19.17 -5.07 -42.67
C ASN A 168 -19.27 -6.43 -41.98
N LYS A 169 -19.01 -7.52 -42.73
CA LYS A 169 -19.05 -8.90 -42.22
C LYS A 169 -17.84 -9.28 -41.37
N ILE A 170 -16.75 -8.54 -41.48
CA ILE A 170 -15.51 -8.78 -40.74
C ILE A 170 -15.55 -8.03 -39.42
N ILE A 171 -15.91 -6.75 -39.41
CA ILE A 171 -15.97 -5.91 -38.20
C ILE A 171 -17.41 -5.83 -37.71
N THR A 172 -17.77 -6.68 -36.76
CA THR A 172 -19.16 -6.82 -36.29
C THR A 172 -19.46 -5.86 -35.14
N LYS A 173 -18.45 -5.51 -34.33
CA LYS A 173 -18.52 -4.41 -33.36
C LYS A 173 -17.25 -3.60 -33.36
N LEU A 174 -17.42 -2.29 -33.25
CA LEU A 174 -16.33 -1.35 -33.13
C LEU A 174 -16.79 -0.18 -32.26
N LYS A 175 -16.13 0.03 -31.14
CA LYS A 175 -16.42 1.12 -30.21
C LYS A 175 -15.14 1.79 -29.76
N LEU A 176 -15.10 3.11 -29.86
CA LEU A 176 -14.09 3.95 -29.22
C LEU A 176 -14.72 4.60 -28.00
N ARG A 177 -13.98 4.65 -26.89
CA ARG A 177 -14.41 5.31 -25.65
C ARG A 177 -13.28 6.11 -25.04
N GLY A 178 -13.65 7.21 -24.40
CA GLY A 178 -12.76 8.04 -23.62
C GLY A 178 -13.44 8.51 -22.35
N SER A 179 -12.71 8.61 -21.25
CA SER A 179 -13.21 9.19 -20.01
C SER A 179 -12.16 10.04 -19.30
N VAL A 180 -12.64 11.02 -18.56
CA VAL A 180 -11.89 11.82 -17.61
C VAL A 180 -12.71 11.96 -16.34
N GLY A 181 -12.08 11.76 -15.18
CA GLY A 181 -12.78 11.86 -13.90
C GLY A 181 -11.85 12.23 -12.77
N LEU A 182 -12.31 13.11 -11.90
CA LEU A 182 -11.64 13.46 -10.65
C LEU A 182 -12.24 12.63 -9.52
N THR A 183 -11.40 12.01 -8.69
CA THR A 183 -11.85 11.33 -7.47
C THR A 183 -11.08 11.84 -6.25
N GLY A 184 -11.74 11.82 -5.09
CA GLY A 184 -11.15 12.20 -3.80
C GLY A 184 -10.83 11.01 -2.93
N ASN A 185 -9.81 11.13 -2.09
CA ASN A 185 -9.46 10.17 -1.05
C ASN A 185 -9.30 10.88 0.30
N ASP A 186 -10.08 10.45 1.30
CA ASP A 186 -10.04 10.93 2.69
C ASP A 186 -9.48 9.87 3.67
N ALA A 187 -9.15 8.65 3.20
CA ALA A 187 -8.75 7.53 4.04
C ALA A 187 -7.32 7.66 4.62
N VAL A 188 -6.55 8.65 4.18
CA VAL A 188 -5.14 8.85 4.54
C VAL A 188 -4.97 9.77 5.77
N VAL A 189 -6.08 10.29 6.31
CA VAL A 189 -6.07 11.22 7.44
C VAL A 189 -6.20 10.46 8.76
N SER A 190 -5.22 10.62 9.66
CA SER A 190 -5.53 10.43 11.08
C SER A 190 -6.49 11.54 11.46
N GLY A 191 -7.78 11.22 11.60
CA GLY A 191 -8.86 12.21 11.73
C GLY A 191 -8.57 13.32 12.73
N TRP A 192 -9.23 14.47 12.55
CA TRP A 192 -9.21 15.60 13.50
C TRP A 192 -7.88 16.34 13.64
N GLN A 193 -6.97 16.27 12.65
CA GLN A 193 -5.76 17.10 12.61
C GLN A 193 -6.05 18.62 12.66
N TRP A 194 -7.30 19.04 12.44
CA TRP A 194 -7.75 20.42 12.56
C TRP A 194 -8.15 20.83 13.99
N GLN A 195 -8.06 19.92 14.97
CA GLN A 195 -8.31 20.18 16.40
C GLN A 195 -7.07 19.94 17.25
N GLN A 196 -6.91 20.72 18.32
CA GLN A 196 -5.89 20.48 19.32
C GLN A 196 -6.20 19.17 20.07
N SER A 197 -5.21 18.29 20.16
CA SER A 197 -5.33 17.02 20.87
C SER A 197 -4.30 16.89 21.98
N TYR A 198 -4.63 16.07 22.97
CA TYR A 198 -3.75 15.66 24.05
C TYR A 198 -3.64 14.13 24.01
N GLN A 199 -2.46 13.62 24.37
CA GLN A 199 -2.18 12.19 24.39
C GLN A 199 -1.56 11.81 25.72
N SER A 200 -1.72 10.55 26.12
CA SER A 200 -0.96 10.00 27.24
C SER A 200 0.54 10.13 26.96
N GLY A 201 1.23 10.80 27.87
CA GLY A 201 2.67 10.96 27.90
C GLY A 201 3.34 9.92 28.79
N SER A 202 4.62 10.13 29.09
CA SER A 202 5.35 9.29 30.04
C SER A 202 4.66 9.31 31.40
N THR A 203 4.62 8.16 32.05
CA THR A 203 4.10 8.05 33.41
C THR A 203 5.20 8.40 34.41
N TYR A 204 4.82 8.93 35.57
CA TYR A 204 5.74 9.27 36.64
C TYR A 204 5.20 8.74 37.97
N PHE A 205 6.10 8.22 38.81
CA PHE A 205 5.71 7.74 40.12
C PHE A 205 5.73 8.89 41.12
N PHE A 206 4.61 9.13 41.81
CA PHE A 206 4.51 10.12 42.88
C PHE A 206 4.00 9.47 44.17
N GLY A 207 4.43 9.99 45.32
CA GLY A 207 4.03 9.51 46.66
C GLY A 207 5.17 8.82 47.42
N ASP A 208 5.19 9.03 48.74
CA ASP A 208 6.08 8.40 49.73
C ASP A 208 5.19 8.04 50.94
N PRO A 209 5.18 6.81 51.47
CA PRO A 209 6.05 5.65 51.20
C PRO A 209 5.58 4.68 50.12
N THR A 210 4.43 4.94 49.48
CA THR A 210 3.86 4.08 48.44
C THR A 210 3.73 4.86 47.12
N PRO A 211 4.79 4.90 46.30
CA PRO A 211 4.75 5.56 45.00
C PRO A 211 3.68 4.92 44.10
N SER A 212 2.82 5.75 43.49
CA SER A 212 1.81 5.31 42.53
C SER A 212 2.12 5.82 41.13
N ASN A 213 1.77 5.04 40.11
CA ASN A 213 2.01 5.40 38.71
C ASN A 213 0.99 6.46 38.26
N ASN A 214 1.45 7.66 37.93
CA ASN A 214 0.60 8.76 37.46
C ASN A 214 0.81 8.98 35.97
N VAL A 215 -0.27 9.03 35.21
CA VAL A 215 -0.22 9.23 33.76
C VAL A 215 0.08 10.69 33.45
N GLY A 216 1.20 10.94 32.79
CA GLY A 216 1.49 12.27 32.23
C GLY A 216 0.62 12.52 31.00
N ILE A 217 0.36 13.80 30.70
CA ILE A 217 -0.33 14.22 29.48
C ILE A 217 0.64 15.07 28.66
N LYS A 218 0.71 14.82 27.36
CA LYS A 218 1.48 15.62 26.41
C LYS A 218 0.59 16.18 25.31
N TYR A 219 1.05 17.26 24.67
CA TYR A 219 0.42 17.77 23.46
C TYR A 219 0.51 16.73 22.33
N GLY A 220 -0.56 16.62 21.54
CA GLY A 220 -0.56 15.89 20.28
C GLY A 220 0.17 16.66 19.17
N SER A 221 -0.02 16.23 17.92
CA SER A 221 0.53 16.93 16.76
C SER A 221 0.00 18.36 16.62
N LEU A 222 0.76 19.20 15.92
CA LEU A 222 0.28 20.53 15.53
C LEU A 222 -1.03 20.44 14.72
N VAL A 223 -1.81 21.52 14.80
CA VAL A 223 -3.10 21.64 14.11
C VAL A 223 -2.90 22.08 12.66
N ASN A 224 -3.54 21.39 11.72
CA ASN A 224 -3.67 21.82 10.32
C ASN A 224 -5.15 21.96 9.92
N GLN A 225 -5.62 23.20 9.85
CA GLN A 225 -7.00 23.51 9.44
C GLN A 225 -7.21 23.51 7.91
N ASN A 226 -6.12 23.52 7.14
CA ASN A 226 -6.15 23.56 5.67
C ASN A 226 -6.03 22.16 5.05
N LEU A 227 -6.10 21.11 5.86
CA LEU A 227 -6.06 19.74 5.37
C LEU A 227 -7.31 19.45 4.54
N THR A 228 -7.10 18.96 3.32
CA THR A 228 -8.15 18.69 2.33
C THR A 228 -7.93 17.34 1.64
N TRP A 229 -8.81 17.02 0.70
CA TRP A 229 -8.82 15.77 -0.05
C TRP A 229 -7.54 15.56 -0.88
N GLU A 230 -7.01 14.34 -0.87
CA GLU A 230 -6.10 13.88 -1.92
C GLU A 230 -6.93 13.63 -3.19
N LYS A 231 -6.48 14.14 -4.33
CA LYS A 231 -7.25 14.13 -5.57
C LYS A 231 -6.55 13.33 -6.65
N SER A 232 -7.32 12.54 -7.38
CA SER A 232 -6.84 11.72 -8.48
C SER A 232 -7.60 12.03 -9.76
N LEU A 233 -6.92 12.69 -10.71
CA LEU A 233 -7.45 12.94 -12.05
C LEU A 233 -7.09 11.78 -12.96
N SER A 234 -8.10 11.03 -13.38
CA SER A 234 -7.96 9.80 -14.17
C SER A 234 -8.43 10.03 -15.59
N TYR A 235 -7.66 9.54 -16.55
CA TYR A 235 -7.97 9.53 -17.98
C TYR A 235 -7.94 8.09 -18.46
N ASN A 236 -8.88 7.72 -19.32
CA ASN A 236 -8.89 6.43 -19.98
C ASN A 236 -9.26 6.63 -21.45
N ILE A 237 -8.54 5.96 -22.34
CA ILE A 237 -8.93 5.77 -23.73
C ILE A 237 -9.00 4.27 -23.99
N GLY A 238 -10.14 3.82 -24.49
CA GLY A 238 -10.44 2.42 -24.70
C GLY A 238 -10.96 2.18 -26.11
N PHE A 239 -10.55 1.06 -26.67
CA PHE A 239 -11.00 0.58 -27.96
C PHE A 239 -11.54 -0.83 -27.77
N ASP A 240 -12.81 -1.04 -28.10
CA ASP A 240 -13.48 -2.34 -28.01
C ASP A 240 -13.85 -2.82 -29.42
N TYR A 241 -13.63 -4.10 -29.70
CA TYR A 241 -13.88 -4.68 -31.01
C TYR A 241 -14.47 -6.09 -30.94
N GLU A 242 -15.18 -6.45 -32.00
CA GLU A 242 -15.60 -7.82 -32.31
C GLU A 242 -15.41 -8.02 -33.81
N LEU A 243 -14.67 -9.08 -34.16
CA LEU A 243 -14.37 -9.49 -35.52
C LEU A 243 -14.95 -10.87 -35.78
N VAL A 244 -15.57 -11.05 -36.94
CA VAL A 244 -16.16 -12.30 -37.43
C VAL A 244 -17.07 -13.02 -36.42
N HIS A 245 -17.65 -12.29 -35.45
CA HIS A 245 -18.42 -12.81 -34.32
C HIS A 245 -17.70 -13.75 -33.33
N HIS A 246 -16.44 -14.11 -33.59
CA HIS A 246 -15.67 -15.05 -32.77
C HIS A 246 -14.57 -14.37 -31.96
N LEU A 247 -13.88 -13.39 -32.56
CA LEU A 247 -12.75 -12.70 -31.95
C LEU A 247 -13.21 -11.37 -31.37
N SER A 248 -13.18 -11.24 -30.06
CA SER A 248 -13.56 -10.01 -29.34
C SER A 248 -12.40 -9.53 -28.48
N GLY A 249 -12.36 -8.24 -28.19
CA GLY A 249 -11.31 -7.73 -27.32
C GLY A 249 -11.49 -6.27 -26.94
N SER A 250 -10.61 -5.84 -26.04
CA SER A 250 -10.47 -4.43 -25.72
C SER A 250 -9.00 -4.09 -25.50
N ALA A 251 -8.61 -2.88 -25.90
CA ALA A 251 -7.32 -2.30 -25.58
C ALA A 251 -7.58 -0.96 -24.89
N ASN A 252 -6.98 -0.77 -23.72
CA ASN A 252 -7.16 0.43 -22.91
C ASN A 252 -5.80 1.01 -22.56
N TYR A 253 -5.69 2.33 -22.64
CA TYR A 253 -4.63 3.08 -22.00
C TYR A 253 -5.24 3.96 -20.92
N TRP A 254 -4.68 3.88 -19.71
CA TRP A 254 -5.11 4.69 -18.58
C TRP A 254 -3.95 5.50 -18.03
N PHE A 255 -4.27 6.70 -17.55
CA PHE A 255 -3.34 7.60 -16.88
C PHE A 255 -4.03 8.23 -15.68
N LYS A 256 -3.35 8.25 -14.55
CA LYS A 256 -3.85 8.77 -13.27
C LYS A 256 -2.83 9.74 -12.71
N HIS A 257 -3.23 10.99 -12.55
CA HIS A 257 -2.48 12.04 -11.89
C HIS A 257 -3.04 12.26 -10.50
N THR A 258 -2.33 11.79 -9.48
CA THR A 258 -2.69 12.00 -8.09
C THR A 258 -1.88 13.16 -7.51
N TYR A 259 -2.57 14.16 -6.97
CA TYR A 259 -1.99 15.37 -6.39
C TYR A 259 -2.66 15.68 -5.06
N ASP A 260 -2.09 16.64 -4.32
CA ASP A 260 -2.48 16.91 -2.93
C ASP A 260 -2.29 15.69 -2.01
N ILE A 261 -1.35 14.79 -2.36
CA ILE A 261 -1.04 13.60 -1.55
C ILE A 261 -0.54 14.04 -0.18
N LEU A 262 -1.10 13.44 0.87
CA LEU A 262 -0.78 13.78 2.24
C LEU A 262 0.60 13.23 2.63
N GLY A 263 1.44 14.10 3.21
CA GLY A 263 2.71 13.69 3.78
C GLY A 263 3.16 14.65 4.88
N SER A 264 4.03 14.19 5.77
CA SER A 264 4.72 15.07 6.71
C SER A 264 5.86 15.81 6.00
N ARG A 265 6.05 17.08 6.36
CA ARG A 265 7.25 17.85 6.00
C ARG A 265 8.38 17.40 6.92
N GLN A 266 9.40 16.76 6.36
CA GLN A 266 10.57 16.29 7.10
C GLN A 266 11.76 17.27 6.99
N ASN A 267 11.76 18.16 6.01
CA ASN A 267 12.93 18.96 5.65
C ASN A 267 13.13 20.29 6.41
N SER A 268 12.28 20.63 7.39
CA SER A 268 12.17 22.03 7.85
C SER A 268 12.22 22.30 9.36
N LEU A 269 12.58 21.33 10.20
CA LEU A 269 12.52 21.53 11.66
C LEU A 269 13.89 21.49 12.35
N PRO A 270 14.23 22.52 13.16
CA PRO A 270 15.34 22.44 14.11
C PRO A 270 15.13 21.29 15.10
N THR A 271 16.21 20.69 15.59
CA THR A 271 16.17 19.66 16.64
C THR A 271 15.58 20.15 17.97
N THR A 272 15.46 21.47 18.15
CA THR A 272 14.82 22.10 19.31
C THR A 272 13.29 22.14 19.20
N PHE A 273 12.69 21.81 18.06
CA PHE A 273 11.24 21.77 17.89
C PHE A 273 10.67 20.42 18.31
N SER A 274 10.01 20.37 19.47
CA SER A 274 9.60 19.12 20.13
C SER A 274 8.22 18.59 19.73
N LEU A 275 7.50 19.27 18.81
CA LEU A 275 6.17 18.83 18.35
C LEU A 275 6.26 18.12 17.00
N SER A 276 5.35 17.16 16.79
CA SER A 276 5.21 16.49 15.50
C SER A 276 4.45 17.39 14.51
N MET A 277 4.98 17.50 13.29
CA MET A 277 4.31 18.21 12.20
C MET A 277 3.03 17.50 11.78
N PRO A 278 1.98 18.24 11.39
CA PRO A 278 0.80 17.63 10.80
C PRO A 278 1.11 17.13 9.38
N GLN A 279 0.23 16.31 8.83
CA GLN A 279 0.29 16.02 7.41
C GLN A 279 -0.16 17.25 6.62
N GLU A 280 0.44 17.47 5.46
CA GLU A 280 0.07 18.50 4.50
C GLU A 280 -0.18 17.89 3.13
N ASN A 281 -1.11 18.49 2.39
CA ASN A 281 -1.37 18.16 0.99
C ASN A 281 -0.28 18.76 0.10
N TYR A 282 0.61 17.92 -0.46
CA TYR A 282 1.64 18.45 -1.37
C TYR A 282 2.26 17.43 -2.33
N GLY A 283 2.15 16.13 -2.03
CA GLY A 283 2.77 15.11 -2.84
C GLY A 283 2.06 14.95 -4.18
N VAL A 284 2.82 14.51 -5.19
CA VAL A 284 2.31 14.28 -6.55
C VAL A 284 2.89 12.99 -7.09
N MET A 285 2.03 12.15 -7.67
CA MET A 285 2.40 10.88 -8.28
C MET A 285 1.59 10.67 -9.55
N ASN A 286 2.25 10.16 -10.58
CA ASN A 286 1.59 9.69 -11.80
C ASN A 286 1.60 8.16 -11.81
N ALA A 287 0.49 7.55 -12.19
CA ALA A 287 0.41 6.13 -12.51
C ALA A 287 -0.24 5.97 -13.88
N GLN A 288 0.20 5.02 -14.67
CA GLN A 288 -0.35 4.78 -16.01
C GLN A 288 -0.11 3.34 -16.43
N GLY A 289 -0.88 2.88 -17.41
CA GLY A 289 -0.76 1.51 -17.87
C GLY A 289 -1.59 1.21 -19.09
N VAL A 290 -1.42 -0.02 -19.56
CA VAL A 290 -2.16 -0.60 -20.67
C VAL A 290 -2.83 -1.88 -20.21
N ASP A 291 -4.08 -2.05 -20.62
CA ASP A 291 -4.87 -3.27 -20.40
C ASP A 291 -5.36 -3.80 -21.75
N LEU A 292 -5.06 -5.07 -22.01
CA LEU A 292 -5.43 -5.78 -23.22
C LEU A 292 -6.25 -7.01 -22.86
N THR A 293 -7.40 -7.15 -23.50
CA THR A 293 -8.19 -8.38 -23.48
C THR A 293 -8.37 -8.86 -24.91
N VAL A 294 -8.08 -10.13 -25.16
CA VAL A 294 -8.32 -10.81 -26.44
C VAL A 294 -9.04 -12.11 -26.16
N GLY A 295 -10.22 -12.29 -26.71
CA GLY A 295 -11.07 -13.45 -26.52
C GLY A 295 -11.48 -14.08 -27.84
N TRP A 296 -11.38 -15.39 -27.93
CA TRP A 296 -11.97 -16.19 -29.00
C TRP A 296 -13.09 -17.05 -28.43
N LYS A 297 -14.24 -17.06 -29.09
CA LYS A 297 -15.40 -17.89 -28.74
C LYS A 297 -15.88 -18.62 -29.98
N ASP A 298 -16.10 -19.92 -29.86
CA ASP A 298 -16.55 -20.74 -30.99
C ASP A 298 -17.33 -21.97 -30.52
N LYS A 299 -17.88 -22.71 -31.48
CA LYS A 299 -18.66 -23.91 -31.24
C LYS A 299 -18.27 -25.00 -32.24
N THR A 300 -17.87 -26.15 -31.72
CA THR A 300 -17.55 -27.35 -32.50
C THR A 300 -18.55 -28.44 -32.16
N GLY A 301 -19.50 -28.72 -33.07
CA GLY A 301 -20.60 -29.66 -32.81
C GLY A 301 -21.53 -29.16 -31.70
N GLU A 302 -21.70 -29.93 -30.63
CA GLU A 302 -22.48 -29.53 -29.44
C GLU A 302 -21.65 -28.80 -28.38
N VAL A 303 -20.32 -28.74 -28.55
CA VAL A 303 -19.41 -28.16 -27.56
C VAL A 303 -19.15 -26.70 -27.90
N SER A 304 -19.54 -25.81 -27.00
CA SER A 304 -19.14 -24.39 -27.05
C SER A 304 -17.86 -24.21 -26.26
N TRP A 305 -16.92 -23.44 -26.80
CA TRP A 305 -15.63 -23.21 -26.15
C TRP A 305 -15.19 -21.76 -26.26
N PHE A 306 -14.37 -21.33 -25.31
CA PHE A 306 -13.75 -20.01 -25.36
C PHE A 306 -12.33 -20.03 -24.79
N ALA A 307 -11.53 -19.08 -25.26
CA ALA A 307 -10.24 -18.74 -24.71
C ALA A 307 -10.12 -17.22 -24.61
N ILE A 308 -9.91 -16.69 -23.40
CA ILE A 308 -9.80 -15.26 -23.15
C ILE A 308 -8.47 -14.97 -22.46
N LEU A 309 -7.60 -14.27 -23.16
CA LEU A 309 -6.37 -13.70 -22.63
C LEU A 309 -6.66 -12.31 -22.08
N ASN A 310 -6.26 -12.06 -20.84
CA ASN A 310 -6.18 -10.74 -20.25
C ASN A 310 -4.71 -10.45 -19.93
N ALA A 311 -4.23 -9.25 -20.24
CA ALA A 311 -2.87 -8.81 -19.95
C ALA A 311 -2.88 -7.33 -19.53
N SER A 312 -2.17 -7.03 -18.45
CA SER A 312 -2.08 -5.70 -17.87
C SER A 312 -0.62 -5.36 -17.57
N TYR A 313 -0.23 -4.14 -17.91
CA TYR A 313 1.06 -3.58 -17.53
C TYR A 313 0.87 -2.15 -17.05
N GLY A 314 1.21 -1.90 -15.79
CA GLY A 314 1.08 -0.59 -15.15
C GLY A 314 2.39 -0.17 -14.50
N TRP A 315 2.66 1.12 -14.52
CA TRP A 315 3.81 1.71 -13.83
C TRP A 315 3.45 3.06 -13.21
N ASN A 316 4.27 3.49 -12.28
CA ASN A 316 4.11 4.78 -11.64
C ASN A 316 5.42 5.55 -11.52
N LYS A 317 5.30 6.83 -11.18
CA LYS A 317 6.42 7.74 -10.99
C LYS A 317 6.06 8.77 -9.92
N VAL A 318 6.91 8.90 -8.92
CA VAL A 318 6.82 9.97 -7.92
C VAL A 318 7.28 11.27 -8.58
N VAL A 319 6.39 12.25 -8.65
CA VAL A 319 6.66 13.57 -9.26
C VAL A 319 7.13 14.56 -8.20
N LYS A 320 6.49 14.55 -7.03
CA LYS A 320 6.82 15.45 -5.91
C LYS A 320 6.61 14.70 -4.59
N LYS A 321 7.64 14.69 -3.75
CA LYS A 321 7.63 14.14 -2.40
C LYS A 321 8.76 14.78 -1.59
N ASP A 322 8.51 15.11 -0.33
CA ASP A 322 9.53 15.68 0.56
C ASP A 322 10.43 14.55 1.04
N TYR A 323 11.70 14.85 1.24
CA TYR A 323 12.68 13.91 1.74
C TYR A 323 13.76 14.66 2.52
N PRO A 324 14.39 14.03 3.53
CA PRO A 324 15.50 14.61 4.26
C PRO A 324 16.66 14.99 3.34
N ILE A 325 17.31 16.12 3.61
CA ILE A 325 18.48 16.58 2.85
C ILE A 325 19.66 15.59 2.88
N SER A 326 19.73 14.75 3.91
CA SER A 326 20.75 13.70 4.06
C SER A 326 20.54 12.49 3.15
N TYR A 327 19.43 12.44 2.39
CA TYR A 327 19.18 11.32 1.49
C TYR A 327 20.22 11.25 0.38
N LEU A 328 20.78 10.06 0.21
CA LEU A 328 21.68 9.74 -0.88
C LEU A 328 20.93 9.67 -2.22
N PRO A 329 21.61 9.82 -3.36
CA PRO A 329 20.97 9.85 -4.68
C PRO A 329 20.06 8.64 -4.95
N TRP A 330 20.37 7.46 -4.42
CA TRP A 330 19.52 6.27 -4.57
C TRP A 330 18.24 6.33 -3.72
N GLN A 331 18.28 6.98 -2.55
CA GLN A 331 17.15 7.13 -1.62
C GLN A 331 16.11 8.16 -2.08
N VAL A 332 16.54 9.19 -2.84
CA VAL A 332 15.67 10.26 -3.33
C VAL A 332 14.51 9.66 -4.16
N PRO A 333 13.25 9.70 -3.71
CA PRO A 333 12.16 9.00 -4.39
C PRO A 333 11.71 9.71 -5.66
N VAL A 334 11.95 11.02 -5.77
CA VAL A 334 11.50 11.86 -6.89
C VAL A 334 12.12 11.37 -8.20
N GLY A 335 11.27 11.23 -9.23
CA GLY A 335 11.68 10.76 -10.55
C GLY A 335 11.71 9.24 -10.70
N LYS A 336 11.49 8.47 -9.62
CA LYS A 336 11.52 7.01 -9.61
C LYS A 336 10.10 6.43 -9.45
N THR A 337 9.95 5.16 -9.84
CA THR A 337 8.77 4.36 -9.48
C THR A 337 8.72 4.18 -7.96
N SER A 338 7.55 4.05 -7.34
CA SER A 338 7.47 3.94 -5.87
C SER A 338 8.01 2.60 -5.33
N ASN A 339 8.15 1.60 -6.19
CA ASN A 339 8.61 0.25 -5.87
C ASN A 339 10.02 -0.05 -6.41
N TYR A 340 10.86 0.96 -6.65
CA TYR A 340 12.21 0.72 -7.14
C TYR A 340 12.99 -0.13 -6.13
N ILE A 341 13.85 -1.01 -6.62
CA ILE A 341 14.68 -1.86 -5.75
C ILE A 341 16.08 -1.26 -5.73
N ALA A 342 16.53 -0.88 -4.54
CA ALA A 342 17.90 -0.49 -4.28
C ALA A 342 18.57 -1.48 -3.34
N GLY A 343 19.89 -1.59 -3.48
CA GLY A 343 20.69 -2.48 -2.65
C GLY A 343 22.16 -2.42 -3.05
N TYR A 344 22.94 -3.28 -2.41
CA TYR A 344 24.35 -3.47 -2.72
C TYR A 344 24.50 -4.35 -3.96
N THR A 345 25.55 -4.10 -4.73
CA THR A 345 26.00 -5.03 -5.77
C THR A 345 27.04 -5.96 -5.16
N SER A 346 26.93 -7.27 -5.40
CA SER A 346 27.86 -8.25 -4.87
C SER A 346 28.23 -9.33 -5.88
N TYR A 347 29.31 -10.04 -5.60
CA TYR A 347 29.72 -11.25 -6.30
C TYR A 347 30.43 -12.19 -5.33
N ILE A 348 30.66 -13.45 -5.75
CA ILE A 348 31.30 -14.47 -4.91
C ILE A 348 32.72 -14.71 -5.40
N ILE A 349 33.68 -14.76 -4.48
CA ILE A 349 35.06 -15.17 -4.76
C ILE A 349 35.10 -16.70 -4.92
N ARG A 350 35.45 -17.19 -6.12
CA ARG A 350 35.32 -18.62 -6.46
C ARG A 350 36.62 -19.40 -6.51
N THR A 351 37.75 -18.75 -6.76
CA THR A 351 39.06 -19.41 -6.87
C THR A 351 40.10 -18.75 -5.98
N GLN A 352 41.13 -19.49 -5.59
CA GLN A 352 42.24 -18.95 -4.79
C GLN A 352 42.96 -17.80 -5.52
N ALA A 353 43.16 -17.94 -6.84
CA ALA A 353 43.75 -16.88 -7.63
C ALA A 353 42.90 -15.59 -7.66
N ASP A 354 41.57 -15.71 -7.61
CA ASP A 354 40.67 -14.55 -7.49
C ASP A 354 40.78 -13.90 -6.11
N LEU A 355 40.88 -14.71 -5.05
CA LEU A 355 41.03 -14.24 -3.68
C LEU A 355 42.33 -13.46 -3.51
N ASP A 356 43.45 -14.00 -3.99
CA ASP A 356 44.76 -13.38 -3.86
C ASP A 356 44.82 -12.04 -4.62
N ARG A 357 44.29 -12.01 -5.86
CA ARG A 357 44.18 -10.76 -6.64
C ARG A 357 43.27 -9.75 -5.97
N TRP A 358 42.15 -10.20 -5.39
CA TRP A 358 41.19 -9.31 -4.75
C TRP A 358 41.75 -8.70 -3.46
N ASN A 359 42.40 -9.50 -2.61
CA ASN A 359 43.05 -9.00 -1.38
C ASN A 359 44.18 -8.01 -1.70
N ALA A 360 44.97 -8.27 -2.76
CA ALA A 360 46.01 -7.35 -3.20
C ALA A 360 45.44 -6.02 -3.74
N ALA A 361 44.28 -6.06 -4.40
CA ALA A 361 43.64 -4.88 -4.97
C ALA A 361 42.82 -4.07 -3.95
N ASN A 362 42.38 -4.68 -2.85
CA ASN A 362 41.48 -4.05 -1.86
C ASN A 362 42.04 -4.21 -0.43
N PRO A 363 43.23 -3.68 -0.13
CA PRO A 363 43.89 -3.86 1.16
C PRO A 363 43.11 -3.23 2.33
N ASP A 364 42.34 -2.17 2.06
CA ASP A 364 41.61 -1.40 3.06
C ASP A 364 40.10 -1.76 3.11
N TYR A 365 39.70 -2.89 2.51
CA TYR A 365 38.28 -3.27 2.48
C TYR A 365 37.76 -3.66 3.86
N VAL A 366 36.66 -3.03 4.25
CA VAL A 366 35.97 -3.22 5.53
C VAL A 366 34.47 -3.36 5.29
N ASN A 367 33.84 -4.37 5.89
CA ASN A 367 32.39 -4.54 5.89
C ASN A 367 31.86 -4.62 7.32
N PRO A 368 31.48 -3.49 7.94
CA PRO A 368 30.97 -3.49 9.31
C PRO A 368 29.74 -4.37 9.50
N GLY A 369 28.92 -4.51 8.44
CA GLY A 369 27.73 -5.35 8.44
C GLY A 369 27.98 -6.85 8.62
N ASN A 370 29.22 -7.33 8.39
CA ASN A 370 29.63 -8.71 8.65
C ASN A 370 30.61 -8.84 9.83
N GLY A 371 30.74 -7.79 10.66
CA GLY A 371 31.71 -7.76 11.75
C GLY A 371 33.17 -7.65 11.30
N ASN A 372 33.42 -7.10 10.10
CA ASN A 372 34.74 -6.97 9.49
C ASN A 372 35.48 -8.30 9.32
N THR A 373 34.72 -9.35 9.00
CA THR A 373 35.30 -10.67 8.79
C THR A 373 36.16 -10.66 7.52
N ALA A 374 37.40 -11.18 7.62
CA ALA A 374 38.31 -11.28 6.49
C ALA A 374 37.69 -12.07 5.34
N ILE A 375 37.92 -11.61 4.11
CA ILE A 375 37.40 -12.27 2.91
C ILE A 375 38.16 -13.56 2.66
N GLY A 376 37.43 -14.66 2.54
CA GLY A 376 37.95 -15.99 2.21
C GLY A 376 37.31 -16.57 0.95
N LEU A 377 37.77 -17.75 0.54
CA LEU A 377 37.21 -18.48 -0.59
C LEU A 377 35.71 -18.78 -0.35
N GLY A 378 34.87 -18.53 -1.35
CA GLY A 378 33.41 -18.66 -1.24
C GLY A 378 32.69 -17.48 -0.59
N SER A 379 33.44 -16.44 -0.15
CA SER A 379 32.83 -15.24 0.42
C SER A 379 32.07 -14.43 -0.63
N MET A 380 30.92 -13.89 -0.24
CA MET A 380 30.23 -12.85 -0.99
C MET A 380 30.84 -11.50 -0.62
N VAL A 381 31.40 -10.81 -1.61
CA VAL A 381 31.98 -9.47 -1.47
C VAL A 381 31.04 -8.44 -2.08
N TYR A 382 30.90 -7.29 -1.43
CA TYR A 382 30.13 -6.17 -1.94
C TYR A 382 31.07 -5.23 -2.69
N VAL A 383 30.54 -4.57 -3.72
CA VAL A 383 31.28 -3.57 -4.47
C VAL A 383 31.29 -2.28 -3.66
N ASP A 384 32.46 -1.84 -3.22
CA ASP A 384 32.69 -0.48 -2.75
C ASP A 384 32.60 0.46 -3.94
N ARG A 385 31.53 1.27 -3.94
CA ARG A 385 31.14 2.13 -5.05
C ARG A 385 31.42 3.59 -4.75
N SER A 386 31.27 4.00 -3.49
CA SER A 386 31.40 5.39 -3.08
C SER A 386 31.45 5.51 -1.57
N GLY A 387 32.12 6.54 -1.09
CA GLY A 387 32.07 7.02 0.29
C GLY A 387 31.55 8.46 0.39
N PRO A 388 31.76 9.12 1.54
CA PRO A 388 31.34 10.51 1.80
C PRO A 388 31.83 11.53 0.76
N ASP A 389 33.02 11.32 0.19
CA ASP A 389 33.64 12.20 -0.80
C ASP A 389 33.27 11.86 -2.26
N GLY A 390 32.29 10.96 -2.46
CA GLY A 390 31.85 10.54 -3.79
C GLY A 390 32.81 9.59 -4.52
N LYS A 391 33.76 9.01 -3.80
CA LYS A 391 34.75 8.03 -4.29
C LYS A 391 34.80 6.82 -3.35
N PRO A 392 35.12 5.60 -3.84
CA PRO A 392 35.32 4.42 -3.00
C PRO A 392 36.30 4.70 -1.86
N ASP A 393 35.96 4.29 -0.64
CA ASP A 393 36.72 4.57 0.59
C ASP A 393 37.17 3.31 1.35
N GLY A 394 36.91 2.14 0.77
CA GLY A 394 37.17 0.82 1.35
C GLY A 394 36.07 0.33 2.29
N VAL A 395 35.07 1.15 2.67
CA VAL A 395 34.11 0.82 3.73
C VAL A 395 32.71 0.62 3.19
N ILE A 396 32.21 -0.62 3.25
CA ILE A 396 30.86 -0.93 2.80
C ILE A 396 29.79 -0.33 3.73
N ASN A 397 29.01 0.60 3.20
CA ASN A 397 27.97 1.32 3.93
C ASN A 397 26.85 1.85 3.00
N ASN A 398 25.98 2.73 3.49
CA ASN A 398 24.84 3.24 2.72
C ASN A 398 25.23 3.99 1.42
N TYR A 399 26.45 4.53 1.32
CA TYR A 399 26.98 5.18 0.11
C TYR A 399 27.16 4.21 -1.06
N ASP A 400 27.34 2.92 -0.78
CA ASP A 400 27.57 1.88 -1.80
C ASP A 400 26.29 1.33 -2.43
N GLN A 401 25.15 1.64 -1.84
CA GLN A 401 23.87 1.19 -2.37
C GLN A 401 23.49 1.96 -3.63
N SER A 402 22.76 1.28 -4.51
CA SER A 402 22.26 1.88 -5.73
C SER A 402 20.96 1.26 -6.18
N VAL A 403 20.26 1.97 -7.06
CA VAL A 403 19.04 1.45 -7.68
C VAL A 403 19.41 0.31 -8.63
N LEU A 404 19.17 -0.94 -8.18
CA LEU A 404 19.40 -2.16 -8.95
C LEU A 404 18.31 -2.35 -10.01
N TYR A 405 17.05 -2.09 -9.65
CA TYR A 405 15.91 -2.15 -10.56
C TYR A 405 15.10 -0.87 -10.51
N LYS A 406 15.12 -0.12 -11.61
CA LYS A 406 14.41 1.16 -11.74
C LYS A 406 12.91 1.02 -11.93
N ASN A 407 12.45 -0.11 -12.46
CA ASN A 407 11.04 -0.35 -12.79
C ASN A 407 10.73 -1.85 -12.69
N PRO A 408 10.52 -2.41 -11.48
CA PRO A 408 10.19 -3.81 -11.28
C PRO A 408 8.68 -4.06 -11.38
N ASN A 409 7.95 -3.30 -12.20
CA ASN A 409 6.51 -3.46 -12.34
C ASN A 409 6.20 -4.76 -13.13
N PRO A 410 5.41 -5.69 -12.57
CA PRO A 410 5.13 -6.96 -13.23
C PRO A 410 4.16 -6.78 -14.40
N ILE A 411 4.29 -7.65 -15.40
CA ILE A 411 3.25 -7.86 -16.40
C ILE A 411 2.34 -8.96 -15.84
N VAL A 412 1.07 -8.63 -15.63
CA VAL A 412 0.08 -9.57 -15.11
C VAL A 412 -0.74 -10.07 -16.28
N TYR A 413 -0.91 -11.38 -16.43
CA TYR A 413 -1.81 -11.94 -17.41
C TYR A 413 -2.64 -13.10 -16.86
N GLY A 414 -3.71 -13.44 -17.56
CA GLY A 414 -4.58 -14.55 -17.21
C GLY A 414 -5.19 -15.13 -18.47
N LEU A 415 -5.21 -16.44 -18.57
CA LEU A 415 -5.87 -17.17 -19.62
C LEU A 415 -7.08 -17.89 -19.01
N ASP A 416 -8.27 -17.44 -19.38
CA ASP A 416 -9.52 -18.08 -19.02
C ASP A 416 -9.97 -19.00 -20.17
N LEU A 417 -10.13 -20.28 -19.87
CA LEU A 417 -10.56 -21.29 -20.82
C LEU A 417 -11.89 -21.87 -20.33
N GLY A 418 -12.84 -22.06 -21.23
CA GLY A 418 -14.09 -22.71 -20.88
C GLY A 418 -14.60 -23.62 -21.96
N LEU A 419 -15.16 -24.75 -21.52
CA LEU A 419 -15.83 -25.72 -22.36
C LEU A 419 -17.24 -25.93 -21.80
N THR A 420 -18.25 -25.91 -22.66
CA THR A 420 -19.64 -26.19 -22.27
C THR A 420 -20.25 -27.11 -23.29
N GLY A 421 -20.54 -28.33 -22.87
CA GLY A 421 -21.27 -29.34 -23.65
C GLY A 421 -22.30 -30.04 -22.77
N LYS A 422 -23.16 -30.85 -23.38
CA LYS A 422 -24.28 -31.53 -22.72
C LYS A 422 -23.86 -32.39 -21.52
N ASP A 423 -22.65 -32.95 -21.57
CA ASP A 423 -22.10 -33.86 -20.54
C ASP A 423 -20.96 -33.27 -19.70
N PHE A 424 -20.52 -32.02 -19.97
CA PHE A 424 -19.40 -31.39 -19.24
C PHE A 424 -19.57 -29.86 -19.13
N PRO A 425 -19.95 -29.34 -17.95
CA PRO A 425 -19.77 -27.93 -17.62
C PRO A 425 -18.39 -27.76 -16.93
N SER A 426 -17.33 -27.43 -17.68
CA SER A 426 -16.01 -27.16 -17.08
C SER A 426 -15.49 -25.77 -17.46
N ARG A 427 -15.01 -25.02 -16.46
CA ARG A 427 -14.42 -23.68 -16.63
C ARG A 427 -13.03 -23.64 -15.97
N PRO A 428 -12.00 -24.20 -16.59
CA PRO A 428 -10.63 -24.10 -16.08
C PRO A 428 -10.09 -22.67 -16.20
N TYR A 429 -9.79 -22.04 -15.06
CA TYR A 429 -9.15 -20.73 -15.00
C TYR A 429 -7.65 -20.86 -14.71
N LEU A 430 -6.80 -20.30 -15.57
CA LEU A 430 -5.35 -20.25 -15.39
C LEU A 430 -4.89 -18.80 -15.27
N ALA A 431 -4.56 -18.37 -14.05
CA ALA A 431 -3.89 -17.09 -13.81
C ALA A 431 -2.37 -17.27 -13.77
N GLY A 432 -1.64 -16.39 -14.46
CA GLY A 432 -0.17 -16.41 -14.49
C GLY A 432 0.38 -15.01 -14.33
N CYS A 433 1.16 -14.77 -13.27
CA CYS A 433 1.94 -13.55 -13.17
C CYS A 433 3.37 -13.86 -13.64
N CYS A 434 3.85 -13.22 -14.71
CA CYS A 434 5.27 -13.26 -15.01
C CYS A 434 5.96 -12.24 -14.10
N ILE A 435 6.47 -12.74 -12.97
CA ILE A 435 7.23 -11.96 -11.99
C ILE A 435 8.68 -11.85 -12.44
N ILE A 436 9.21 -10.63 -12.41
CA ILE A 436 10.64 -10.30 -12.35
C ILE A 436 10.82 -9.36 -11.14
N PRO A 437 11.91 -9.42 -10.36
CA PRO A 437 12.30 -10.47 -9.41
C PRO A 437 11.46 -10.44 -8.10
N ARG A 438 11.26 -11.60 -7.47
CA ARG A 438 10.66 -11.73 -6.13
C ARG A 438 11.74 -11.62 -5.05
N ILE A 439 11.58 -10.72 -4.09
CA ILE A 439 12.39 -10.75 -2.85
C ILE A 439 11.78 -11.83 -1.94
N SER A 440 12.48 -12.96 -1.79
CA SER A 440 12.14 -13.99 -0.82
C SER A 440 12.98 -13.75 0.44
N LEU A 441 12.32 -13.51 1.58
CA LEU A 441 12.98 -13.37 2.89
C LEU A 441 13.54 -14.70 3.44
N ASN A 442 13.26 -15.84 2.80
CA ASN A 442 13.75 -17.14 3.26
C ASN A 442 15.18 -17.47 2.79
N SER A 443 15.75 -16.71 1.85
CA SER A 443 17.17 -16.81 1.47
C SER A 443 17.57 -15.54 0.71
N LEU A 444 18.57 -14.82 1.21
CA LEU A 444 19.10 -13.58 0.65
C LEU A 444 19.84 -13.83 -0.69
N ILE A 445 19.11 -14.17 -1.77
CA ILE A 445 19.66 -14.31 -3.13
C ILE A 445 18.63 -13.79 -4.14
N ILE A 446 18.98 -12.73 -4.87
CA ILE A 446 18.27 -12.30 -6.08
C ILE A 446 18.96 -12.94 -7.28
N MET A 447 18.35 -13.98 -7.88
CA MET A 447 18.78 -14.49 -9.19
C MET A 447 18.03 -13.75 -10.31
N ALA A 448 18.78 -13.10 -11.19
CA ALA A 448 18.24 -12.53 -12.43
C ALA A 448 17.98 -13.66 -13.44
N ALA A 449 16.73 -14.02 -13.67
CA ALA A 449 16.34 -14.83 -14.81
C ALA A 449 16.21 -13.91 -16.05
N ARG A 450 17.12 -14.06 -17.01
CA ARG A 450 16.89 -13.58 -18.39
C ARG A 450 15.93 -14.57 -19.05
N CYS A 451 14.72 -14.14 -19.39
CA CYS A 451 13.90 -14.86 -20.36
C CYS A 451 14.57 -14.68 -21.74
N GLY A 452 15.21 -15.74 -22.23
CA GLY A 452 15.47 -15.92 -23.65
C GLY A 452 14.15 -16.30 -24.34
N ILE A 453 14.00 -15.80 -25.57
CA ILE A 453 12.88 -16.07 -26.48
C ILE A 453 12.71 -17.57 -26.73
#